data_AF-A0A4R2NTT4-F1
#
_entry.id   AF-A0A4R2NTT4-F1
#
_cell.length_a   1.000
_cell.length_b   1.000
_cell.length_c   1.000
_cell.angle_alpha   90.00
_cell.angle_beta   90.00
_cell.angle_gamma   90.00
#
_symmetry.space_group_name_H-M   'P 1'
#
loop_
_entity.id
_entity.type
_entity.pdbx_description
1 polymer ?
#
loop_
_entity_poly.entity_id
_entity_poly.type
_entity_poly.pdbx_seq_one_letter_code
_entity_poly.pdbx_strand_id
1 'polypeptide(L)'
;MKGIFALLVLFLVFFSFQEMAEGHPGRLDSNGGHNCSEKSKAKGLCTGYHYHKGGGESSSDGNSTPSSPSSSTTSTPSSSQQSSDKDCSDFSSYDAVVEYWNAKGYSKTNDPERLDGWGNSVDDGIPCEAPDGYDTSKINGSPEQIAQQNADRDKENGENAGYAAGKRDGYKQNEKNPVISKGSAAYKEGYETGYDKGYEEGSEKIGSEKDKAEKDGYALGRKQDKKEIPAKYKGNEPLESAFAAGFERAIKEKDEKKKDSLFALGYKAGQNDKTQVTDDLKGSYLEAYNKGFEKGQTELKKIYYDKGYNAAFKRLEYKKPNLPKDKYIKWYKEGFDSNTGVDKIGQPAYDMGASGETLHVPKKYIASKVIYKHYYKLGAKEYESEQQKENVQTSLGIVVVIASWLARRLYVARKMVS
;
A
#
# COMPACT_ATOMS: atom_id res chain seq x y z
N MET A 1 -10.14 -46.51 -10.48
CA MET A 1 -10.01 -45.44 -11.51
C MET A 1 -9.22 -44.22 -11.05
N LYS A 2 -9.28 -43.78 -9.78
CA LYS A 2 -8.56 -42.58 -9.30
C LYS A 2 -7.03 -42.74 -9.20
N GLY A 3 -6.52 -43.97 -8.99
CA GLY A 3 -5.08 -44.24 -8.93
C GLY A 3 -4.39 -44.27 -10.30
N ILE A 4 -5.10 -44.67 -11.36
CA ILE A 4 -4.57 -44.69 -12.75
C ILE A 4 -4.39 -43.26 -13.26
N PHE A 5 -5.29 -42.34 -12.89
CA PHE A 5 -5.20 -40.94 -13.32
C PHE A 5 -4.01 -40.21 -12.67
N ALA A 6 -3.69 -40.49 -11.41
CA ALA A 6 -2.53 -39.91 -10.73
C ALA A 6 -1.19 -40.43 -11.31
N LEU A 7 -1.15 -41.68 -11.73
CA LEU A 7 0.05 -42.30 -12.30
C LEU A 7 0.30 -41.84 -13.76
N LEU A 8 -0.77 -41.57 -14.51
CA LEU A 8 -0.69 -41.06 -15.88
C LEU A 8 -0.31 -39.57 -15.94
N VAL A 9 -0.73 -38.77 -14.95
CA VAL A 9 -0.28 -37.37 -14.81
C VAL A 9 1.19 -37.29 -14.37
N LEU A 10 1.65 -38.21 -13.52
CA LEU A 10 3.06 -38.26 -13.11
C LEU A 10 4.00 -38.67 -14.27
N PHE A 11 3.55 -39.57 -15.14
CA PHE A 11 4.31 -40.00 -16.32
C PHE A 11 4.40 -38.90 -17.41
N LEU A 12 3.36 -38.05 -17.53
CA LEU A 12 3.33 -36.90 -18.44
C LEU A 12 4.27 -35.76 -18.00
N VAL A 13 4.49 -35.58 -16.70
CA VAL A 13 5.42 -34.57 -16.17
C VAL A 13 6.89 -34.98 -16.39
N PHE A 14 7.20 -36.28 -16.40
CA PHE A 14 8.57 -36.79 -16.62
C PHE A 14 9.04 -36.73 -18.09
N PHE A 15 8.13 -36.75 -19.06
CA PHE A 15 8.48 -36.66 -20.50
C PHE A 15 8.74 -35.24 -21.01
N SER A 16 8.61 -34.21 -20.15
CA SER A 16 8.73 -32.79 -20.54
C SER A 16 10.16 -32.25 -20.47
N PHE A 17 11.16 -33.06 -20.08
CA PHE A 17 12.57 -32.70 -20.13
C PHE A 17 13.24 -33.40 -21.32
N GLN A 18 12.88 -32.99 -22.53
CA GLN A 18 13.79 -33.20 -23.65
C GLN A 18 14.86 -32.11 -23.57
N GLU A 19 16.11 -32.52 -23.31
CA GLU A 19 17.26 -31.66 -23.52
C GLU A 19 17.27 -31.24 -24.99
N MET A 20 16.94 -29.98 -25.24
CA MET A 20 17.20 -29.35 -26.52
C MET A 20 18.71 -29.27 -26.66
N ALA A 21 19.31 -30.20 -27.41
CA ALA A 21 20.64 -30.00 -27.97
C ALA A 21 20.51 -28.83 -28.95
N GLU A 22 20.74 -27.63 -28.42
CA GLU A 22 20.69 -26.37 -29.13
C GLU A 22 21.89 -26.34 -30.08
N GLY A 23 21.70 -26.84 -31.31
CA GLY A 23 22.63 -26.60 -32.41
C GLY A 23 22.82 -25.10 -32.55
N HIS A 24 23.99 -24.61 -32.15
CA HIS A 24 24.28 -23.18 -32.10
C HIS A 24 24.18 -22.55 -33.51
N PRO A 25 23.74 -21.29 -33.63
CA PRO A 25 23.55 -20.60 -34.90
C PRO A 25 24.91 -20.17 -35.49
N GLY A 26 25.75 -21.12 -35.83
CA GLY A 26 26.95 -20.89 -36.63
C GLY A 26 26.60 -21.07 -38.09
N ARG A 27 26.28 -19.97 -38.79
CA ARG A 27 26.24 -19.98 -40.26
C ARG A 27 27.68 -20.25 -40.71
N LEU A 28 27.97 -21.49 -41.13
CA LEU A 28 29.27 -21.85 -41.68
C LEU A 28 29.54 -20.99 -42.92
N ASP A 29 30.77 -20.51 -43.09
CA ASP A 29 31.17 -19.85 -44.33
C ASP A 29 31.32 -20.86 -45.48
N SER A 30 31.66 -20.34 -46.67
CA SER A 30 31.81 -21.16 -47.88
C SER A 30 32.90 -22.23 -47.78
N ASN A 31 33.77 -22.18 -46.77
CA ASN A 31 34.84 -23.16 -46.52
C ASN A 31 34.53 -24.10 -45.33
N GLY A 32 33.33 -24.01 -44.74
CA GLY A 32 32.90 -24.88 -43.65
C GLY A 32 33.50 -24.51 -42.28
N GLY A 33 33.96 -23.27 -42.11
CA GLY A 33 34.43 -22.75 -40.83
C GLY A 33 33.52 -21.67 -40.24
N HIS A 34 33.70 -21.37 -38.96
CA HIS A 34 32.97 -20.29 -38.29
C HIS A 34 33.73 -19.72 -37.07
N ASN A 35 33.40 -18.48 -36.71
CA ASN A 35 33.82 -17.85 -35.46
C ASN A 35 32.93 -18.29 -34.30
N CYS A 36 33.54 -18.64 -33.17
CA CYS A 36 32.82 -18.95 -31.95
C CYS A 36 32.02 -17.75 -31.44
N SER A 37 30.74 -17.96 -31.15
CA SER A 37 29.91 -16.97 -30.48
C SER A 37 30.43 -16.68 -29.07
N GLU A 38 30.17 -15.49 -28.54
CA GLU A 38 30.54 -15.11 -27.16
C GLU A 38 29.94 -16.07 -26.13
N LYS A 39 28.70 -16.51 -26.34
CA LYS A 39 28.02 -17.48 -25.47
C LYS A 39 28.71 -18.86 -25.50
N SER A 40 29.24 -19.28 -26.64
CA SER A 40 30.00 -20.54 -26.78
C SER A 40 31.39 -20.44 -26.15
N LYS A 41 32.06 -19.29 -26.30
CA LYS A 41 33.33 -18.98 -25.64
C LYS A 41 33.17 -18.96 -24.12
N ALA A 42 32.11 -18.32 -23.61
CA ALA A 42 31.80 -18.24 -22.18
C ALA A 42 31.52 -19.62 -21.54
N LYS A 43 31.00 -20.57 -22.32
CA LYS A 43 30.77 -21.95 -21.88
C LYS A 43 31.99 -22.86 -22.05
N GLY A 44 33.11 -22.36 -22.57
CA GLY A 44 34.32 -23.16 -22.84
C GLY A 44 34.14 -24.22 -23.93
N LEU A 45 33.09 -24.10 -24.75
CA LEU A 45 32.76 -25.11 -25.76
C LEU A 45 33.63 -24.96 -27.03
N CYS A 46 34.13 -23.76 -27.29
CA CYS A 46 35.07 -23.51 -28.37
C CYS A 46 35.82 -22.17 -28.17
N THR A 47 36.94 -21.99 -28.86
CA THR A 47 37.74 -20.77 -28.85
C THR A 47 38.09 -20.35 -30.28
N GLY A 48 38.08 -19.04 -30.54
CA GLY A 48 38.47 -18.48 -31.84
C GLY A 48 37.59 -18.91 -33.03
N TYR A 49 38.22 -19.02 -34.21
CA TYR A 49 37.63 -19.51 -35.46
C TYR A 49 38.04 -20.97 -35.67
N HIS A 50 37.12 -21.86 -36.07
CA HIS A 50 37.44 -23.26 -36.32
C HIS A 50 36.60 -23.91 -37.44
N TYR A 51 37.11 -25.02 -38.00
CA TYR A 51 36.52 -25.77 -39.13
C TYR A 51 35.93 -27.11 -38.70
N HIS A 52 34.84 -27.52 -39.34
CA HIS A 52 34.30 -28.88 -39.20
C HIS A 52 34.58 -29.68 -40.48
N LYS A 53 35.63 -30.52 -40.48
CA LYS A 53 35.80 -31.55 -41.52
C LYS A 53 34.99 -32.79 -41.11
N GLY A 54 33.83 -32.99 -41.74
CA GLY A 54 33.05 -34.23 -41.63
C GLY A 54 33.83 -35.40 -42.25
N GLY A 55 33.96 -36.50 -41.51
CA GLY A 55 34.81 -37.63 -41.86
C GLY A 55 34.38 -38.45 -43.08
N GLY A 56 35.39 -38.91 -43.81
CA GLY A 56 35.36 -40.14 -44.61
C GLY A 56 36.63 -40.92 -44.25
N GLU A 57 36.45 -42.08 -43.63
CA GLU A 57 37.53 -42.99 -43.25
C GLU A 57 38.22 -43.58 -44.49
N SER A 58 39.54 -43.69 -44.46
CA SER A 58 40.25 -44.93 -44.79
C SER A 58 41.69 -44.88 -44.27
N SER A 59 42.01 -45.97 -43.61
CA SER A 59 43.13 -46.33 -42.75
C SER A 59 44.43 -46.69 -43.47
N SER A 60 45.53 -46.32 -42.80
CA SER A 60 46.73 -47.12 -42.48
C SER A 60 47.78 -47.52 -43.53
N ASP A 61 49.02 -47.19 -43.10
CA ASP A 61 50.29 -47.91 -43.21
C ASP A 61 51.09 -47.95 -44.52
N GLY A 62 52.35 -47.51 -44.39
CA GLY A 62 53.39 -47.64 -45.42
C GLY A 62 54.70 -46.93 -45.09
N ASN A 63 55.39 -47.38 -44.04
CA ASN A 63 56.76 -47.02 -43.69
C ASN A 63 57.76 -47.32 -44.83
N SER A 64 58.66 -46.37 -45.16
CA SER A 64 60.08 -46.60 -45.48
C SER A 64 60.85 -45.27 -45.56
N THR A 65 61.92 -45.18 -44.78
CA THR A 65 62.96 -44.14 -44.75
C THR A 65 64.03 -44.40 -45.85
N PRO A 66 65.18 -43.70 -45.87
CA PRO A 66 65.41 -42.35 -46.41
C PRO A 66 66.44 -42.36 -47.57
N SER A 67 66.50 -41.33 -48.41
CA SER A 67 67.71 -41.01 -49.21
C SER A 67 67.64 -39.61 -49.83
N SER A 68 68.50 -38.71 -49.36
CA SER A 68 69.07 -37.60 -50.15
C SER A 68 70.19 -38.19 -51.05
N PRO A 69 70.50 -37.64 -52.25
CA PRO A 69 71.20 -36.35 -52.34
C PRO A 69 70.78 -35.42 -53.50
N SER A 70 70.79 -34.13 -53.16
CA SER A 70 71.42 -32.99 -53.84
C SER A 70 71.26 -32.69 -55.35
N SER A 71 71.01 -31.39 -55.58
CA SER A 71 71.50 -30.51 -56.66
C SER A 71 70.94 -30.64 -58.09
N SER A 72 70.12 -29.66 -58.49
CA SER A 72 70.49 -28.54 -59.41
C SER A 72 69.34 -28.08 -60.33
N THR A 73 68.96 -26.81 -60.15
CA THR A 73 68.56 -25.78 -61.16
C THR A 73 67.78 -26.20 -62.41
N THR A 74 66.60 -25.57 -62.65
CA THR A 74 66.40 -24.47 -63.64
C THR A 74 64.90 -24.20 -63.91
N SER A 75 64.45 -22.98 -63.55
CA SER A 75 63.45 -22.08 -64.19
C SER A 75 61.96 -22.46 -64.45
N THR A 76 61.08 -21.86 -63.63
CA THR A 76 59.87 -21.02 -63.92
C THR A 76 58.71 -21.52 -64.82
N PRO A 77 57.45 -20.99 -64.73
CA PRO A 77 56.95 -19.85 -63.92
C PRO A 77 55.62 -20.02 -63.13
N SER A 78 55.54 -19.28 -62.03
CA SER A 78 54.45 -18.43 -61.50
C SER A 78 52.97 -18.75 -61.80
N SER A 79 52.20 -19.09 -60.76
CA SER A 79 50.79 -18.73 -60.61
C SER A 79 50.59 -18.00 -59.28
N SER A 80 50.12 -16.76 -59.37
CA SER A 80 49.99 -15.73 -58.33
C SER A 80 48.98 -16.05 -57.22
N GLN A 81 49.48 -16.15 -55.98
CA GLN A 81 48.82 -15.56 -54.81
C GLN A 81 49.83 -14.60 -54.18
N GLN A 82 49.61 -13.29 -54.34
CA GLN A 82 50.42 -12.24 -53.73
C GLN A 82 50.30 -12.32 -52.20
N SER A 83 51.27 -12.96 -51.55
CA SER A 83 51.79 -12.52 -50.26
C SER A 83 52.99 -11.62 -50.55
N SER A 84 52.74 -10.41 -51.03
CA SER A 84 53.77 -9.38 -50.90
C SER A 84 53.74 -8.99 -49.43
N ASP A 85 54.77 -9.40 -48.69
CA ASP A 85 55.09 -8.85 -47.38
C ASP A 85 54.89 -7.34 -47.42
N LYS A 86 54.04 -6.81 -46.53
CA LYS A 86 53.72 -5.39 -46.52
C LYS A 86 54.69 -4.68 -45.62
N ASP A 87 55.34 -3.66 -46.16
CA ASP A 87 56.18 -2.76 -45.38
C ASP A 87 55.40 -1.49 -45.01
N CYS A 88 55.82 -0.78 -43.97
CA CYS A 88 55.18 0.48 -43.56
C CYS A 88 55.10 1.54 -44.67
N SER A 89 56.00 1.50 -45.66
CA SER A 89 55.98 2.38 -46.83
C SER A 89 54.92 2.02 -47.88
N ASP A 90 54.26 0.86 -47.77
CA ASP A 90 53.25 0.41 -48.73
C ASP A 90 51.87 1.06 -48.51
N PHE A 91 51.71 1.79 -47.40
CA PHE A 91 50.45 2.40 -47.01
C PHE A 91 50.44 3.91 -47.30
N SER A 92 49.34 4.41 -47.85
CA SER A 92 49.19 5.83 -48.20
C SER A 92 48.92 6.74 -46.99
N SER A 93 48.52 6.17 -45.86
CA SER A 93 48.21 6.88 -44.61
C SER A 93 48.32 5.93 -43.42
N TYR A 94 48.46 6.48 -42.22
CA TYR A 94 48.48 5.68 -40.99
C TYR A 94 47.14 4.97 -40.74
N ASP A 95 46.01 5.60 -41.05
CA ASP A 95 44.71 4.94 -40.98
C ASP A 95 44.63 3.69 -41.86
N ALA A 96 45.25 3.70 -43.05
CA ALA A 96 45.31 2.52 -43.92
C ALA A 96 46.16 1.39 -43.30
N VAL A 97 47.21 1.74 -42.54
CA VAL A 97 47.99 0.76 -41.75
C VAL A 97 47.10 0.15 -40.66
N VAL A 98 46.39 0.98 -39.89
CA VAL A 98 45.53 0.53 -38.79
C VAL A 98 44.36 -0.32 -39.29
N GLU A 99 43.70 0.09 -40.38
CA GLU A 99 42.65 -0.71 -41.02
C GLU A 99 43.18 -2.08 -41.47
N TYR A 100 44.35 -2.13 -42.09
CA TYR A 100 44.98 -3.36 -42.53
C TYR A 100 45.35 -4.26 -41.34
N TRP A 101 46.03 -3.71 -40.34
CA TRP A 101 46.41 -4.37 -39.09
C TRP A 101 45.19 -4.98 -38.38
N ASN A 102 44.13 -4.19 -38.22
CA ASN A 102 42.88 -4.62 -37.62
C ASN A 102 42.18 -5.72 -38.43
N ALA A 103 42.11 -5.57 -39.75
CA ALA A 103 41.48 -6.54 -40.64
C ALA A 103 42.20 -7.89 -40.64
N LYS A 104 43.52 -7.88 -40.45
CA LYS A 104 44.33 -9.09 -40.35
C LYS A 104 44.34 -9.72 -38.95
N GLY A 105 43.80 -9.01 -37.95
CA GLY A 105 43.86 -9.44 -36.56
C GLY A 105 45.29 -9.48 -36.02
N TYR A 106 46.14 -8.59 -36.54
CA TYR A 106 47.51 -8.47 -36.05
C TYR A 106 47.55 -7.88 -34.65
N SER A 107 48.59 -8.24 -33.92
CA SER A 107 48.84 -7.80 -32.55
C SER A 107 50.32 -7.93 -32.25
N LYS A 108 50.76 -7.41 -31.10
CA LYS A 108 52.13 -7.59 -30.58
C LYS A 108 52.66 -9.03 -30.66
N THR A 109 51.81 -10.04 -30.49
CA THR A 109 52.22 -11.46 -30.51
C THR A 109 51.86 -12.17 -31.81
N ASN A 110 51.20 -11.49 -32.73
CA ASN A 110 50.74 -11.99 -34.01
C ASN A 110 50.99 -10.94 -35.09
N ASP A 111 52.26 -10.76 -35.46
CA ASP A 111 52.68 -9.85 -36.50
C ASP A 111 53.61 -10.57 -37.52
N PRO A 112 53.03 -11.36 -38.42
CA PRO A 112 53.80 -12.14 -39.40
C PRO A 112 54.46 -11.27 -40.48
N GLU A 113 53.97 -10.03 -40.70
CA GLU A 113 54.50 -9.07 -41.69
C GLU A 113 55.43 -8.04 -41.03
N ARG A 114 55.70 -8.17 -39.71
CA ARG A 114 56.67 -7.36 -38.95
C ARG A 114 56.44 -5.85 -39.05
N LEU A 115 55.17 -5.43 -39.09
CA LEU A 115 54.74 -4.04 -39.11
C LEU A 115 54.98 -3.32 -37.77
N ASP A 116 55.04 -4.06 -36.66
CA ASP A 116 55.29 -3.63 -35.28
C ASP A 116 56.70 -4.11 -34.85
N GLY A 117 57.75 -3.38 -35.25
CA GLY A 117 59.13 -3.78 -34.95
C GLY A 117 60.25 -3.16 -35.82
N TRP A 118 60.00 -2.06 -36.53
CA TRP A 118 61.04 -1.40 -37.32
C TRP A 118 61.72 -0.27 -36.51
N GLY A 119 63.01 -0.45 -36.19
CA GLY A 119 63.89 0.67 -35.89
C GLY A 119 64.16 1.04 -34.43
N ASN A 120 63.65 0.33 -33.40
CA ASN A 120 64.24 0.19 -32.05
C ASN A 120 63.43 -0.81 -31.17
N SER A 121 63.87 -2.07 -31.11
CA SER A 121 63.76 -3.05 -29.99
C SER A 121 62.45 -3.28 -29.21
N VAL A 122 61.29 -2.73 -29.56
CA VAL A 122 60.05 -2.97 -28.80
C VAL A 122 58.88 -3.27 -29.73
N ASP A 123 58.49 -4.55 -29.82
CA ASP A 123 57.18 -4.93 -30.34
C ASP A 123 56.16 -4.50 -29.26
N ASP A 124 55.47 -3.38 -29.45
CA ASP A 124 54.62 -2.76 -28.42
C ASP A 124 53.11 -2.86 -28.76
N GLY A 125 52.78 -3.43 -29.91
CA GLY A 125 51.42 -3.59 -30.41
C GLY A 125 50.96 -2.42 -31.27
N ILE A 126 51.87 -1.54 -31.71
CA ILE A 126 51.57 -0.36 -32.50
C ILE A 126 52.29 -0.47 -33.86
N PRO A 127 51.56 -0.75 -34.96
CA PRO A 127 52.19 -0.88 -36.27
C PRO A 127 52.74 0.47 -36.74
N CYS A 128 53.91 0.42 -37.39
CA CYS A 128 54.52 1.52 -38.15
C CYS A 128 54.68 2.84 -37.40
N GLU A 129 54.81 2.80 -36.07
CA GLU A 129 54.97 3.95 -35.16
C GLU A 129 53.86 5.00 -35.32
N ALA A 130 52.91 5.02 -34.39
CA ALA A 130 51.77 5.93 -34.45
C ALA A 130 52.22 7.40 -34.50
N PRO A 131 51.65 8.25 -35.40
CA PRO A 131 51.88 9.68 -35.37
C PRO A 131 51.50 10.29 -34.02
N ASP A 132 52.19 11.36 -33.63
CA ASP A 132 51.89 12.08 -32.39
C ASP A 132 50.41 12.48 -32.32
N GLY A 133 49.75 12.07 -31.24
CA GLY A 133 48.33 12.37 -31.00
C GLY A 133 47.35 11.45 -31.72
N TYR A 134 47.81 10.38 -32.39
CA TYR A 134 46.93 9.34 -32.91
C TYR A 134 46.24 8.57 -31.78
N ASP A 135 44.96 8.24 -31.99
CA ASP A 135 44.17 7.47 -31.04
C ASP A 135 44.49 5.97 -31.16
N THR A 136 45.49 5.52 -30.40
CA THR A 136 45.96 4.13 -30.42
C THR A 136 44.93 3.13 -29.91
N SER A 137 43.83 3.56 -29.26
CA SER A 137 42.75 2.65 -28.84
C SER A 137 42.00 2.00 -30.02
N LYS A 138 42.14 2.57 -31.22
CA LYS A 138 41.60 2.01 -32.48
C LYS A 138 42.45 0.87 -33.05
N ILE A 139 43.65 0.66 -32.53
CA ILE A 139 44.61 -0.33 -33.03
C ILE A 139 44.38 -1.66 -32.29
N ASN A 140 44.17 -2.73 -33.04
CA ASN A 140 43.92 -4.06 -32.51
C ASN A 140 45.12 -4.55 -31.68
N GLY A 141 44.88 -4.82 -30.39
CA GLY A 141 45.92 -5.34 -29.49
C GLY A 141 46.93 -4.29 -29.00
N SER A 142 46.67 -3.00 -29.21
CA SER A 142 47.48 -1.94 -28.58
C SER A 142 47.28 -1.90 -27.05
N PRO A 143 48.25 -1.37 -26.29
CA PRO A 143 48.13 -1.22 -24.84
C PRO A 143 46.88 -0.43 -24.42
N GLU A 144 46.55 0.66 -25.14
CA GLU A 144 45.38 1.50 -24.84
C GLU A 144 44.06 0.76 -25.12
N GLN A 145 43.97 0.02 -26.22
CA GLN A 145 42.77 -0.77 -26.53
C GLN A 145 42.56 -1.88 -25.50
N ILE A 146 43.62 -2.61 -25.13
CA ILE A 146 43.54 -3.68 -24.13
C ILE A 146 43.13 -3.09 -22.77
N ALA A 147 43.67 -1.92 -22.39
CA ALA A 147 43.30 -1.24 -21.16
C ALA A 147 41.81 -0.85 -21.15
N GLN A 148 41.27 -0.34 -22.27
CA GLN A 148 39.83 -0.05 -22.40
C GLN A 148 38.98 -1.31 -22.30
N GLN A 149 39.30 -2.37 -23.05
CA GLN A 149 38.57 -3.64 -22.99
C GLN A 149 38.60 -4.27 -21.60
N ASN A 150 39.71 -4.15 -20.88
CA ASN A 150 39.81 -4.61 -19.48
C ASN A 150 38.97 -3.74 -18.55
N ALA A 151 38.95 -2.42 -18.74
CA ALA A 151 38.09 -1.52 -17.98
C ALA A 151 36.60 -1.80 -18.21
N ASP A 152 36.18 -2.04 -19.46
CA ASP A 152 34.79 -2.37 -19.80
C ASP A 152 34.37 -3.71 -19.17
N ARG A 153 35.23 -4.73 -19.26
CA ARG A 153 35.00 -6.03 -18.62
C ARG A 153 34.93 -5.91 -17.10
N ASP A 154 35.81 -5.13 -16.51
CA ASP A 154 35.80 -4.86 -15.08
C ASP A 154 34.52 -4.15 -14.67
N LYS A 155 34.05 -3.17 -15.46
CA LYS A 155 32.77 -2.49 -15.23
C LYS A 155 31.61 -3.46 -15.29
N GLU A 156 31.52 -4.30 -16.31
CA GLU A 156 30.46 -5.31 -16.44
C GLU A 156 30.47 -6.32 -15.27
N ASN A 157 31.65 -6.79 -14.88
CA ASN A 157 31.81 -7.66 -13.71
C ASN A 157 31.36 -6.95 -12.42
N GLY A 158 31.71 -5.67 -12.29
CA GLY A 158 31.26 -4.79 -11.21
C GLY A 158 29.74 -4.71 -11.17
N GLU A 159 29.09 -4.36 -12.30
CA GLU A 159 27.64 -4.27 -12.43
C GLU A 159 26.93 -5.56 -12.01
N ASN A 160 27.40 -6.71 -12.48
CA ASN A 160 26.82 -8.01 -12.14
C ASN A 160 26.94 -8.33 -10.64
N ALA A 161 28.11 -8.06 -10.04
CA ALA A 161 28.34 -8.27 -8.61
C ALA A 161 27.52 -7.30 -7.74
N GLY A 162 27.47 -6.03 -8.15
CA GLY A 162 26.67 -4.98 -7.52
C GLY A 162 25.20 -5.33 -7.55
N TYR A 163 24.66 -5.71 -8.70
CA TYR A 163 23.27 -6.09 -8.88
C TYR A 163 22.86 -7.26 -7.97
N ALA A 164 23.68 -8.31 -7.88
CA ALA A 164 23.40 -9.43 -6.99
C ALA A 164 23.40 -9.03 -5.50
N ALA A 165 24.29 -8.13 -5.08
CA ALA A 165 24.35 -7.60 -3.73
C ALA A 165 23.15 -6.68 -3.42
N GLY A 166 22.90 -5.70 -4.29
CA GLY A 166 21.77 -4.78 -4.19
C GLY A 166 20.44 -5.52 -4.10
N LYS A 167 20.22 -6.53 -4.95
CA LYS A 167 19.00 -7.36 -4.93
C LYS A 167 18.77 -8.06 -3.60
N ARG A 168 19.83 -8.56 -2.97
CA ARG A 168 19.76 -9.19 -1.66
C ARG A 168 19.42 -8.19 -0.57
N ASP A 169 20.06 -7.02 -0.59
CA ASP A 169 19.86 -5.98 0.40
C ASP A 169 18.47 -5.33 0.29
N GLY A 170 18.04 -5.01 -0.94
CA GLY A 170 16.69 -4.49 -1.21
C GLY A 170 15.61 -5.46 -0.78
N TYR A 171 15.78 -6.77 -1.06
CA TYR A 171 14.83 -7.80 -0.63
C TYR A 171 14.77 -7.95 0.90
N LYS A 172 15.91 -7.79 1.59
CA LYS A 172 15.97 -7.78 3.06
C LYS A 172 15.56 -6.45 3.69
N GLN A 173 15.39 -5.41 2.88
CA GLN A 173 15.16 -4.03 3.33
C GLN A 173 16.30 -3.50 4.22
N ASN A 174 17.54 -3.88 3.90
CA ASN A 174 18.73 -3.32 4.53
C ASN A 174 18.96 -1.87 4.07
N GLU A 175 19.70 -1.09 4.84
CA GLU A 175 20.17 0.23 4.38
C GLU A 175 21.04 0.09 3.12
N LYS A 176 20.89 1.01 2.18
CA LYS A 176 21.67 1.02 0.93
C LYS A 176 23.15 1.24 1.23
N ASN A 177 23.99 0.36 0.70
CA ASN A 177 25.45 0.50 0.75
C ASN A 177 26.10 0.10 -0.59
N PRO A 178 26.09 1.01 -1.58
CA PRO A 178 26.64 0.73 -2.92
C PRO A 178 28.17 0.84 -2.99
N VAL A 179 28.86 1.20 -1.90
CA VAL A 179 30.29 1.54 -1.92
C VAL A 179 31.16 0.36 -1.54
N ILE A 180 32.20 0.10 -2.35
CA ILE A 180 33.19 -0.96 -2.10
C ILE A 180 34.63 -0.42 -2.11
N SER A 181 35.47 -0.96 -1.23
CA SER A 181 36.86 -0.52 -1.07
C SER A 181 37.83 -1.13 -2.09
N LYS A 182 37.50 -2.31 -2.63
CA LYS A 182 38.36 -3.10 -3.53
C LYS A 182 37.89 -3.01 -4.98
N GLY A 183 38.80 -3.28 -5.93
CA GLY A 183 38.53 -3.28 -7.37
C GLY A 183 39.11 -2.07 -8.11
N SER A 184 39.13 -2.15 -9.44
CA SER A 184 39.49 -1.04 -10.33
C SER A 184 38.44 0.08 -10.28
N ALA A 185 38.77 1.26 -10.80
CA ALA A 185 37.81 2.38 -10.85
C ALA A 185 36.57 2.00 -11.66
N ALA A 186 36.76 1.37 -12.82
CA ALA A 186 35.67 0.90 -13.68
C ALA A 186 34.79 -0.15 -12.98
N TYR A 187 35.40 -1.10 -12.26
CA TYR A 187 34.65 -2.08 -11.46
C TYR A 187 33.79 -1.41 -10.38
N LYS A 188 34.32 -0.39 -9.68
CA LYS A 188 33.58 0.33 -8.63
C LYS A 188 32.38 1.10 -9.19
N GLU A 189 32.57 1.78 -10.31
CA GLU A 189 31.49 2.48 -11.03
C GLU A 189 30.39 1.51 -11.47
N GLY A 190 30.80 0.38 -12.06
CA GLY A 190 29.88 -0.68 -12.44
C GLY A 190 29.14 -1.23 -11.23
N TYR A 191 29.84 -1.53 -10.14
CA TYR A 191 29.24 -2.06 -8.92
C TYR A 191 28.16 -1.15 -8.35
N GLU A 192 28.42 0.15 -8.24
CA GLU A 192 27.44 1.13 -7.77
C GLU A 192 26.19 1.14 -8.67
N THR A 193 26.38 1.19 -9.99
CA THR A 193 25.29 1.18 -10.98
C THR A 193 24.45 -0.10 -10.89
N GLY A 194 25.10 -1.26 -10.79
CA GLY A 194 24.43 -2.54 -10.64
C GLY A 194 23.67 -2.64 -9.32
N TYR A 195 24.31 -2.21 -8.22
CA TYR A 195 23.74 -2.26 -6.87
C TYR A 195 22.42 -1.50 -6.79
N ASP A 196 22.36 -0.27 -7.31
CA ASP A 196 21.13 0.52 -7.25
C ASP A 196 19.98 -0.14 -8.00
N LYS A 197 20.23 -0.65 -9.22
CA LYS A 197 19.24 -1.39 -10.01
C LYS A 197 18.77 -2.65 -9.26
N GLY A 198 19.71 -3.42 -8.71
CA GLY A 198 19.39 -4.62 -7.96
C GLY A 198 18.56 -4.32 -6.72
N TYR A 199 18.91 -3.28 -5.98
CA TYR A 199 18.22 -2.87 -4.76
C TYR A 199 16.77 -2.47 -5.03
N GLU A 200 16.51 -1.71 -6.08
CA GLU A 200 15.16 -1.33 -6.49
C GLU A 200 14.32 -2.57 -6.80
N GLU A 201 14.80 -3.47 -7.66
CA GLU A 201 14.09 -4.71 -8.01
C GLU A 201 13.85 -5.61 -6.79
N GLY A 202 14.86 -5.75 -5.91
CA GLY A 202 14.73 -6.49 -4.66
C GLY A 202 13.65 -5.91 -3.74
N SER A 203 13.60 -4.58 -3.65
CA SER A 203 12.64 -3.83 -2.83
C SER A 203 11.21 -3.94 -3.36
N GLU A 204 11.02 -3.83 -4.68
CA GLU A 204 9.72 -4.02 -5.31
C GLU A 204 9.17 -5.44 -5.09
N LYS A 205 10.05 -6.44 -5.21
CA LYS A 205 9.69 -7.84 -5.01
C LYS A 205 9.22 -8.10 -3.57
N ILE A 206 9.98 -7.66 -2.57
CA ILE A 206 9.58 -7.83 -1.16
C ILE A 206 8.30 -7.04 -0.85
N GLY A 207 8.10 -5.86 -1.45
CA GLY A 207 6.86 -5.10 -1.33
C GLY A 207 5.63 -5.90 -1.75
N SER A 208 5.68 -6.50 -2.95
CA SER A 208 4.60 -7.35 -3.47
C SER A 208 4.35 -8.60 -2.61
N GLU A 209 5.41 -9.22 -2.11
CA GLU A 209 5.31 -10.39 -1.22
C GLU A 209 4.74 -10.02 0.16
N LYS A 210 5.07 -8.83 0.69
CA LYS A 210 4.51 -8.30 1.94
C LYS A 210 3.01 -8.07 1.81
N ASP A 211 2.55 -7.47 0.72
CA ASP A 211 1.11 -7.27 0.47
C ASP A 211 0.35 -8.59 0.47
N LYS A 212 0.94 -9.62 -0.14
CA LYS A 212 0.37 -10.97 -0.14
C LYS A 212 0.39 -11.59 1.26
N ALA A 213 1.48 -11.44 1.99
CA ALA A 213 1.61 -11.92 3.37
C ALA A 213 0.56 -11.27 4.28
N GLU A 214 0.37 -9.96 4.17
CA GLU A 214 -0.65 -9.23 4.93
C GLU A 214 -2.06 -9.72 4.61
N LYS A 215 -2.41 -9.86 3.32
CA LYS A 215 -3.72 -10.38 2.88
C LYS A 215 -3.97 -11.78 3.41
N ASP A 216 -2.96 -12.65 3.38
CA ASP A 216 -3.07 -14.01 3.91
C ASP A 216 -3.24 -14.01 5.44
N GLY A 217 -2.49 -13.16 6.15
CA GLY A 217 -2.61 -12.98 7.59
C GLY A 217 -4.00 -12.52 7.97
N TYR A 218 -4.51 -11.52 7.27
CA TYR A 218 -5.87 -11.01 7.45
C TYR A 218 -6.93 -12.10 7.18
N ALA A 219 -6.78 -12.85 6.09
CA ALA A 219 -7.69 -13.96 5.78
C ALA A 219 -7.69 -15.05 6.86
N LEU A 220 -6.52 -15.33 7.48
CA LEU A 220 -6.42 -16.28 8.58
C LEU A 220 -7.08 -15.74 9.87
N GLY A 221 -6.81 -14.49 10.25
CA GLY A 221 -7.40 -13.87 11.45
C GLY A 221 -8.93 -13.76 11.39
N ARG A 222 -9.49 -13.70 10.18
CA ARG A 222 -10.93 -13.82 9.97
C ARG A 222 -11.51 -15.19 10.27
N LYS A 223 -10.71 -16.26 10.19
CA LYS A 223 -11.15 -17.65 10.38
C LYS A 223 -10.88 -18.19 11.78
N GLN A 224 -9.84 -17.72 12.45
CA GLN A 224 -9.41 -18.24 13.76
C GLN A 224 -8.74 -17.16 14.62
N ASP A 225 -8.65 -17.42 15.92
CA ASP A 225 -8.08 -16.48 16.91
C ASP A 225 -6.58 -16.69 17.17
N LYS A 226 -6.05 -17.87 16.83
CA LYS A 226 -4.64 -18.21 17.06
C LYS A 226 -3.79 -17.88 15.84
N LYS A 227 -2.75 -17.07 16.04
CA LYS A 227 -1.76 -16.72 15.01
C LYS A 227 -0.85 -17.92 14.75
N GLU A 228 -0.80 -18.36 13.50
CA GLU A 228 0.11 -19.41 13.03
C GLU A 228 0.75 -18.94 11.72
N ILE A 229 2.04 -18.59 11.76
CA ILE A 229 2.75 -18.07 10.59
C ILE A 229 3.04 -19.23 9.63
N PRO A 230 2.58 -19.18 8.37
CA PRO A 230 2.89 -20.19 7.36
C PRO A 230 4.40 -20.33 7.11
N ALA A 231 4.86 -21.56 6.85
CA ALA A 231 6.28 -21.85 6.59
C ALA A 231 6.89 -20.99 5.46
N LYS A 232 6.09 -20.64 4.45
CA LYS A 232 6.50 -19.76 3.33
C LYS A 232 6.91 -18.34 3.73
N TYR A 233 6.50 -17.87 4.91
CA TYR A 233 6.88 -16.56 5.43
C TYR A 233 7.93 -16.66 6.53
N LYS A 234 8.15 -17.86 7.09
CA LYS A 234 9.12 -18.06 8.16
C LYS A 234 10.55 -17.85 7.67
N GLY A 235 11.37 -17.19 8.49
CA GLY A 235 12.77 -16.88 8.20
C GLY A 235 12.95 -15.61 7.35
N ASN A 236 11.87 -14.92 6.98
CA ASN A 236 11.91 -13.61 6.35
C ASN A 236 11.14 -12.61 7.23
N GLU A 237 11.88 -11.91 8.09
CA GLU A 237 11.32 -11.00 9.10
C GLU A 237 10.34 -9.95 8.53
N PRO A 238 10.63 -9.27 7.40
CA PRO A 238 9.65 -8.40 6.75
C PRO A 238 8.32 -9.07 6.38
N LEU A 239 8.35 -10.32 5.89
CA LEU A 239 7.14 -11.06 5.51
C LEU A 239 6.38 -11.58 6.74
N GLU A 240 7.10 -12.06 7.76
CA GLU A 240 6.50 -12.47 9.03
C GLU A 240 5.74 -11.30 9.67
N SER A 241 6.37 -10.11 9.67
CA SER A 241 5.78 -8.89 10.21
C SER A 241 4.54 -8.46 9.43
N ALA A 242 4.59 -8.47 8.10
CA ALA A 242 3.44 -8.13 7.26
C ALA A 242 2.27 -9.11 7.49
N PHE A 243 2.55 -10.41 7.56
CA PHE A 243 1.54 -11.42 7.88
C PHE A 243 0.92 -11.20 9.27
N ALA A 244 1.76 -10.98 10.28
CA ALA A 244 1.30 -10.73 11.65
C ALA A 244 0.41 -9.48 11.74
N ALA A 245 0.79 -8.39 11.07
CA ALA A 245 0.01 -7.16 11.02
C ALA A 245 -1.38 -7.39 10.39
N GLY A 246 -1.44 -8.12 9.27
CA GLY A 246 -2.72 -8.48 8.64
C GLY A 246 -3.61 -9.31 9.57
N PHE A 247 -3.02 -10.31 10.25
CA PHE A 247 -3.73 -11.15 11.21
C PHE A 247 -4.31 -10.34 12.37
N GLU A 248 -3.48 -9.50 13.01
CA GLU A 248 -3.87 -8.68 14.16
C GLU A 248 -4.97 -7.67 13.78
N ARG A 249 -4.89 -7.09 12.58
CA ARG A 249 -5.95 -6.23 12.04
C ARG A 249 -7.29 -6.96 11.93
N ALA A 250 -7.30 -8.19 11.40
CA ALA A 250 -8.52 -8.99 11.29
C ALA A 250 -9.13 -9.34 12.67
N ILE A 251 -8.30 -9.65 13.66
CA ILE A 251 -8.76 -9.93 15.03
C ILE A 251 -9.39 -8.69 15.64
N LYS A 252 -8.75 -7.53 15.50
CA LYS A 252 -9.27 -6.25 16.00
C LYS A 252 -10.63 -5.91 15.38
N GLU A 253 -10.76 -5.99 14.06
CA GLU A 253 -12.02 -5.71 13.37
C GLU A 253 -13.15 -6.67 13.81
N LYS A 254 -12.82 -7.95 14.05
CA LYS A 254 -13.79 -8.94 14.56
C LYS A 254 -14.23 -8.62 15.99
N ASP A 255 -13.30 -8.21 16.84
CA ASP A 255 -13.57 -7.79 18.21
C ASP A 255 -14.49 -6.56 18.25
N GLU A 256 -14.19 -5.54 17.45
CA GLU A 256 -15.00 -4.33 17.29
C GLU A 256 -16.41 -4.65 16.79
N LYS A 257 -16.52 -5.45 15.72
CA LYS A 257 -17.83 -5.86 15.19
C LYS A 257 -18.67 -6.64 16.20
N LYS A 258 -18.03 -7.46 17.04
CA LYS A 258 -18.71 -8.17 18.13
C LYS A 258 -19.20 -7.20 19.20
N LYS A 259 -18.40 -6.20 19.59
CA LYS A 259 -18.83 -5.13 20.51
C LYS A 259 -20.02 -4.36 19.94
N ASP A 260 -20.00 -3.98 18.67
CA ASP A 260 -21.11 -3.28 18.03
C ASP A 260 -22.40 -4.12 18.03
N SER A 261 -22.28 -5.41 17.71
CA SER A 261 -23.42 -6.33 17.78
C SER A 261 -23.99 -6.44 19.19
N LEU A 262 -23.13 -6.47 20.21
CA LEU A 262 -23.54 -6.54 21.61
C LEU A 262 -24.15 -5.23 22.09
N PHE A 263 -23.60 -4.08 21.67
CA PHE A 263 -24.21 -2.78 21.91
C PHE A 263 -25.62 -2.70 21.32
N ALA A 264 -25.82 -3.15 20.07
CA ALA A 264 -27.13 -3.17 19.43
C ALA A 264 -28.11 -4.12 20.15
N LEU A 265 -27.62 -5.26 20.63
CA LEU A 265 -28.41 -6.18 21.45
C LEU A 265 -28.85 -5.54 22.77
N GLY A 266 -27.90 -4.94 23.50
CA GLY A 266 -28.15 -4.22 24.75
C GLY A 266 -29.12 -3.07 24.55
N TYR A 267 -28.95 -2.29 23.49
CA TYR A 267 -29.87 -1.21 23.12
C TYR A 267 -31.31 -1.68 22.92
N LYS A 268 -31.53 -2.75 22.15
CA LYS A 268 -32.86 -3.34 21.98
C LYS A 268 -33.42 -3.89 23.28
N ALA A 269 -32.58 -4.51 24.12
CA ALA A 269 -32.98 -5.01 25.44
C ALA A 269 -33.41 -3.85 26.36
N GLY A 270 -32.67 -2.75 26.35
CA GLY A 270 -32.96 -1.51 27.07
C GLY A 270 -34.27 -0.88 26.62
N GLN A 271 -34.52 -0.76 25.31
CA GLN A 271 -35.78 -0.21 24.78
C GLN A 271 -37.01 -1.06 25.15
N ASN A 272 -36.86 -2.39 25.19
CA ASN A 272 -37.93 -3.31 25.56
C ASN A 272 -38.02 -3.55 27.07
N ASP A 273 -37.13 -2.95 27.84
CA ASP A 273 -36.99 -3.14 29.26
C ASP A 273 -36.92 -4.61 29.71
N LYS A 274 -36.09 -5.37 29.00
CA LYS A 274 -35.77 -6.76 29.28
C LYS A 274 -34.35 -6.82 29.81
N THR A 275 -34.19 -7.14 31.09
CA THR A 275 -32.88 -7.46 31.69
C THR A 275 -32.47 -8.85 31.24
N GLN A 276 -32.01 -9.00 30.00
CA GLN A 276 -31.31 -10.21 29.60
C GLN A 276 -29.86 -10.02 30.04
N VAL A 277 -29.50 -10.60 31.17
CA VAL A 277 -28.09 -10.64 31.59
C VAL A 277 -27.48 -11.83 30.88
N THR A 278 -26.55 -11.54 29.99
CA THR A 278 -25.68 -12.56 29.40
C THR A 278 -24.55 -12.78 30.40
N ASP A 279 -24.76 -13.65 31.39
CA ASP A 279 -23.79 -13.93 32.47
C ASP A 279 -22.41 -14.38 31.93
N ASP A 280 -22.37 -14.83 30.67
CA ASP A 280 -21.16 -15.23 29.96
C ASP A 280 -20.33 -14.05 29.41
N LEU A 281 -20.89 -12.84 29.33
CA LEU A 281 -20.15 -11.67 28.84
C LEU A 281 -19.26 -11.10 29.95
N LYS A 282 -17.98 -10.92 29.63
CA LYS A 282 -16.96 -10.33 30.53
C LYS A 282 -16.18 -9.22 29.82
N GLY A 283 -15.57 -8.35 30.61
CA GLY A 283 -14.68 -7.30 30.12
C GLY A 283 -15.35 -6.33 29.14
N SER A 284 -14.65 -6.00 28.07
CA SER A 284 -15.06 -4.97 27.09
C SER A 284 -16.36 -5.31 26.34
N TYR A 285 -16.73 -6.59 26.23
CA TYR A 285 -17.99 -7.01 25.64
C TYR A 285 -19.20 -6.73 26.52
N LEU A 286 -19.07 -6.94 27.83
CA LEU A 286 -20.11 -6.60 28.80
C LEU A 286 -20.32 -5.08 28.86
N GLU A 287 -19.24 -4.32 28.81
CA GLU A 287 -19.29 -2.86 28.77
C GLU A 287 -20.05 -2.34 27.53
N ALA A 288 -19.76 -2.91 26.34
CA ALA A 288 -20.46 -2.55 25.11
C ALA A 288 -21.97 -2.83 25.20
N TYR A 289 -22.36 -3.98 25.75
CA TYR A 289 -23.75 -4.34 25.99
C TYR A 289 -24.43 -3.36 26.96
N ASN A 290 -23.82 -3.09 28.11
CA ASN A 290 -24.37 -2.21 29.15
C ASN A 290 -24.56 -0.78 28.64
N LYS A 291 -23.59 -0.23 27.90
CA LYS A 291 -23.72 1.08 27.24
C LYS A 291 -24.93 1.13 26.29
N GLY A 292 -25.14 0.07 25.51
CA GLY A 292 -26.33 -0.06 24.67
C GLY A 292 -27.61 -0.04 25.51
N PHE A 293 -27.65 -0.87 26.55
CA PHE A 293 -28.81 -0.99 27.45
C PHE A 293 -29.19 0.33 28.13
N GLU A 294 -28.21 1.04 28.69
CA GLU A 294 -28.40 2.34 29.32
C GLU A 294 -28.96 3.38 28.35
N LYS A 295 -28.43 3.41 27.12
CA LYS A 295 -28.97 4.27 26.06
C LYS A 295 -30.44 3.95 25.76
N GLY A 296 -30.76 2.67 25.60
CA GLY A 296 -32.13 2.21 25.37
C GLY A 296 -33.08 2.58 26.53
N GLN A 297 -32.63 2.43 27.78
CA GLN A 297 -33.41 2.82 28.96
C GLN A 297 -33.63 4.33 29.04
N THR A 298 -32.63 5.13 28.66
CA THR A 298 -32.74 6.60 28.62
C THR A 298 -33.78 7.06 27.63
N GLU A 299 -33.79 6.48 26.43
CA GLU A 299 -34.81 6.77 25.41
C GLU A 299 -36.20 6.30 25.85
N LEU A 300 -36.31 5.13 26.46
CA LEU A 300 -37.57 4.63 27.01
C LEU A 300 -38.10 5.55 28.12
N LYS A 301 -37.23 6.02 29.02
CA LYS A 301 -37.58 7.01 30.03
C LYS A 301 -38.15 8.27 29.39
N LYS A 302 -37.50 8.79 28.35
CA LYS A 302 -37.96 9.98 27.63
C LYS A 302 -39.38 9.81 27.07
N ILE A 303 -39.72 8.63 26.53
CA ILE A 303 -41.08 8.35 26.02
C ILE A 303 -42.14 8.51 27.12
N TYR A 304 -41.91 7.95 28.31
CA TYR A 304 -42.87 8.06 29.42
C TYR A 304 -42.88 9.46 30.03
N TYR A 305 -41.72 10.10 30.12
CA TYR A 305 -41.59 11.49 30.53
C TYR A 305 -42.41 12.42 29.62
N ASP A 306 -42.25 12.32 28.30
CA ASP A 306 -42.99 13.14 27.34
C ASP A 306 -44.50 12.88 27.40
N LYS A 307 -44.93 11.63 27.67
CA LYS A 307 -46.35 11.32 27.93
C LYS A 307 -46.88 12.03 29.19
N GLY A 308 -46.09 12.05 30.25
CA GLY A 308 -46.39 12.77 31.49
C GLY A 308 -46.49 14.27 31.28
N TYR A 309 -45.46 14.84 30.66
CA TYR A 309 -45.38 16.27 30.33
C TYR A 309 -46.60 16.72 29.54
N ASN A 310 -46.97 15.97 28.50
CA ASN A 310 -48.13 16.30 27.68
C ASN A 310 -49.47 16.11 28.40
N ALA A 311 -49.54 15.25 29.42
CA ALA A 311 -50.76 15.05 30.19
C ALA A 311 -51.06 16.23 31.13
N ALA A 312 -50.04 16.95 31.61
CA ALA A 312 -50.21 18.16 32.43
C ALA A 312 -50.98 19.26 31.70
N PHE A 313 -50.87 19.32 30.37
CA PHE A 313 -51.68 20.25 29.56
C PHE A 313 -53.17 19.92 29.53
N LYS A 314 -53.58 18.70 29.90
CA LYS A 314 -54.97 18.23 29.76
C LYS A 314 -55.71 18.12 31.10
N ARG A 315 -54.99 18.11 32.22
CA ARG A 315 -55.52 17.84 33.56
C ARG A 315 -54.78 18.67 34.61
N LEU A 316 -55.53 19.22 35.56
CA LEU A 316 -54.99 20.08 36.62
C LEU A 316 -54.17 19.29 37.65
N GLU A 317 -54.64 18.09 38.00
CA GLU A 317 -54.01 17.25 39.01
C GLU A 317 -53.45 15.97 38.39
N TYR A 318 -52.36 15.49 38.99
CA TYR A 318 -51.75 14.23 38.61
C TYR A 318 -52.70 13.06 38.88
N LYS A 319 -52.95 12.26 37.85
CA LYS A 319 -53.64 10.97 37.98
C LYS A 319 -52.69 9.84 37.62
N LYS A 320 -52.49 8.91 38.57
CA LYS A 320 -51.65 7.71 38.38
C LYS A 320 -52.10 6.94 37.13
N PRO A 321 -51.25 6.77 36.10
CA PRO A 321 -51.62 6.01 34.91
C PRO A 321 -51.58 4.50 35.19
N ASN A 322 -52.38 3.73 34.45
CA ASN A 322 -52.33 2.26 34.47
C ASN A 322 -51.20 1.78 33.55
N LEU A 323 -49.98 1.72 34.08
CA LEU A 323 -48.79 1.24 33.37
C LEU A 323 -48.26 -0.03 34.04
N PRO A 324 -47.67 -0.96 33.27
CA PRO A 324 -47.33 -2.30 33.77
C PRO A 324 -46.17 -2.34 34.76
N LYS A 325 -45.35 -1.28 34.84
CA LYS A 325 -44.19 -1.23 35.74
C LYS A 325 -44.15 0.09 36.50
N ASP A 326 -43.83 0.03 37.79
CA ASP A 326 -43.77 1.20 38.67
C ASP A 326 -42.78 2.27 38.19
N LYS A 327 -41.65 1.87 37.59
CA LYS A 327 -40.69 2.84 37.08
C LYS A 327 -41.25 3.69 35.92
N TYR A 328 -42.13 3.13 35.10
CA TYR A 328 -42.78 3.89 34.03
C TYR A 328 -43.75 4.92 34.60
N ILE A 329 -44.43 4.56 35.70
CA ILE A 329 -45.31 5.47 36.45
C ILE A 329 -44.48 6.61 37.05
N LYS A 330 -43.30 6.31 37.62
CA LYS A 330 -42.37 7.33 38.14
C LYS A 330 -41.90 8.28 37.04
N TRP A 331 -41.40 7.77 35.91
CA TRP A 331 -40.96 8.61 34.78
C TRP A 331 -42.08 9.46 34.20
N TYR A 332 -43.30 8.92 34.11
CA TYR A 332 -44.47 9.68 33.71
C TYR A 332 -44.80 10.79 34.71
N LYS A 333 -44.69 10.53 36.02
CA LYS A 333 -44.90 11.56 37.04
C LYS A 333 -43.83 12.65 36.97
N GLU A 334 -42.55 12.29 36.83
CA GLU A 334 -41.45 13.24 36.61
C GLU A 334 -41.75 14.16 35.42
N GLY A 335 -42.21 13.59 34.31
CA GLY A 335 -42.63 14.37 33.15
C GLY A 335 -43.80 15.30 33.42
N PHE A 336 -44.84 14.83 34.12
CA PHE A 336 -46.00 15.65 34.49
C PHE A 336 -45.59 16.85 35.36
N ASP A 337 -44.80 16.60 36.40
CA ASP A 337 -44.36 17.62 37.36
C ASP A 337 -43.38 18.63 36.73
N SER A 338 -42.63 18.22 35.71
CA SER A 338 -41.69 19.09 34.99
C SER A 338 -42.35 20.12 34.06
N ASN A 339 -43.67 20.05 33.87
CA ASN A 339 -44.37 20.92 32.91
C ASN A 339 -44.53 22.35 33.45
N THR A 340 -43.64 23.24 33.00
CA THR A 340 -43.73 24.71 33.21
C THR A 340 -44.54 25.42 32.12
N GLY A 341 -44.96 24.70 31.07
CA GLY A 341 -45.74 25.27 29.97
C GLY A 341 -47.17 25.60 30.39
N VAL A 342 -47.72 24.90 31.38
CA VAL A 342 -49.02 25.18 31.98
C VAL A 342 -49.10 26.61 32.49
N ASP A 343 -48.04 27.16 33.09
CA ASP A 343 -48.00 28.54 33.60
C ASP A 343 -48.17 29.57 32.48
N LYS A 344 -47.57 29.30 31.29
CA LYS A 344 -47.69 30.17 30.11
C LYS A 344 -49.11 30.18 29.51
N ILE A 345 -49.92 29.17 29.84
CA ILE A 345 -51.34 29.09 29.46
C ILE A 345 -52.21 29.70 30.57
N GLY A 346 -51.83 29.44 31.82
CA GLY A 346 -52.54 29.91 33.00
C GLY A 346 -52.54 31.42 33.12
N GLN A 347 -51.38 32.08 32.97
CA GLN A 347 -51.29 33.52 33.17
C GLN A 347 -52.20 34.34 32.23
N PRO A 348 -52.18 34.16 30.89
CA PRO A 348 -53.09 34.91 30.02
C PRO A 348 -54.57 34.59 30.24
N ALA A 349 -54.89 33.37 30.70
CA ALA A 349 -56.26 33.00 31.03
C ALA A 349 -56.72 33.70 32.32
N TYR A 350 -55.84 33.73 33.33
CA TYR A 350 -56.04 34.42 34.59
C TYR A 350 -56.25 35.92 34.36
N ASP A 351 -55.37 36.56 33.59
CA ASP A 351 -55.43 37.99 33.31
C ASP A 351 -56.75 38.38 32.60
N MET A 352 -57.22 37.55 31.65
CA MET A 352 -58.52 37.73 30.99
C MET A 352 -59.70 37.59 31.97
N GLY A 353 -59.61 36.65 32.92
CA GLY A 353 -60.61 36.54 33.97
C GLY A 353 -60.60 37.76 34.90
N ALA A 354 -59.41 38.19 35.31
CA ALA A 354 -59.20 39.32 36.22
C ALA A 354 -59.57 40.67 35.59
N SER A 355 -59.59 40.79 34.26
CA SER A 355 -60.09 41.99 33.55
C SER A 355 -61.61 42.05 33.43
N GLY A 356 -62.32 40.97 33.77
CA GLY A 356 -63.78 40.86 33.61
C GLY A 356 -64.21 40.55 32.17
N GLU A 357 -63.29 40.23 31.26
CA GLU A 357 -63.61 39.83 29.89
C GLU A 357 -64.34 38.48 29.85
N THR A 358 -65.21 38.28 28.85
CA THR A 358 -65.91 37.01 28.66
C THR A 358 -64.96 35.90 28.22
N LEU A 359 -65.11 34.69 28.78
CA LEU A 359 -64.26 33.54 28.46
C LEU A 359 -64.19 33.26 26.96
N HIS A 360 -63.01 33.51 26.37
CA HIS A 360 -62.65 33.07 25.04
C HIS A 360 -61.37 32.22 25.12
N VAL A 361 -61.40 31.00 24.57
CA VAL A 361 -60.21 30.12 24.55
C VAL A 361 -59.51 30.26 23.19
N PRO A 362 -58.30 30.85 23.13
CA PRO A 362 -57.56 30.97 21.88
C PRO A 362 -57.33 29.61 21.21
N LYS A 363 -57.35 29.57 19.87
CA LYS A 363 -57.16 28.33 19.09
C LYS A 363 -55.90 27.56 19.52
N LYS A 364 -54.81 28.26 19.84
CA LYS A 364 -53.55 27.68 20.33
C LYS A 364 -53.66 26.93 21.66
N TYR A 365 -54.72 27.16 22.45
CA TYR A 365 -54.92 26.55 23.77
C TYR A 365 -56.12 25.59 23.81
N ILE A 366 -56.70 25.21 22.66
CA ILE A 366 -57.84 24.28 22.61
C ILE A 366 -57.50 22.94 23.27
N ALA A 367 -56.29 22.41 23.04
CA ALA A 367 -55.84 21.16 23.65
C ALA A 367 -55.67 21.25 25.19
N SER A 368 -55.56 22.48 25.72
CA SER A 368 -55.41 22.81 27.13
C SER A 368 -56.61 23.55 27.70
N LYS A 369 -57.79 23.40 27.08
CA LYS A 369 -59.03 24.10 27.47
C LYS A 369 -59.38 23.92 28.94
N VAL A 370 -59.13 22.75 29.52
CA VAL A 370 -59.39 22.46 30.94
C VAL A 370 -58.54 23.36 31.84
N ILE A 371 -57.25 23.46 31.53
CA ILE A 371 -56.29 24.31 32.23
C ILE A 371 -56.66 25.78 32.06
N TYR A 372 -56.87 26.22 30.81
CA TYR A 372 -57.21 27.62 30.51
C TYR A 372 -58.48 28.06 31.26
N LYS A 373 -59.53 27.24 31.24
CA LYS A 373 -60.78 27.54 31.96
C LYS A 373 -60.60 27.63 33.47
N HIS A 374 -59.71 26.81 34.06
CA HIS A 374 -59.47 26.84 35.49
C HIS A 374 -58.83 28.17 35.91
N TYR A 375 -57.74 28.58 35.23
CA TYR A 375 -57.07 29.84 35.54
C TYR A 375 -57.95 31.06 35.24
N TYR A 376 -58.73 31.04 34.16
CA TYR A 376 -59.73 32.09 33.92
C TYR A 376 -60.73 32.22 35.08
N LYS A 377 -61.26 31.10 35.59
CA LYS A 377 -62.17 31.13 36.74
C LYS A 377 -61.50 31.68 38.00
N LEU A 378 -60.21 31.42 38.20
CA LEU A 378 -59.47 32.01 39.32
C LEU A 378 -59.36 33.53 39.18
N GLY A 379 -59.01 34.04 38.01
CA GLY A 379 -58.94 35.48 37.74
C GLY A 379 -60.32 36.16 37.84
N ALA A 380 -61.37 35.54 37.27
CA ALA A 380 -62.74 36.07 37.35
C ALA A 380 -63.24 36.17 38.80
N LYS A 381 -62.87 35.21 39.65
CA LYS A 381 -63.17 35.25 41.08
C LYS A 381 -62.44 36.41 41.79
N GLU A 382 -61.22 36.74 41.39
CA GLU A 382 -60.51 37.92 41.88
C GLU A 382 -61.26 39.21 41.47
N TYR A 383 -61.62 39.34 40.18
CA TYR A 383 -62.38 40.47 39.66
C TYR A 383 -63.71 40.69 40.40
N GLU A 384 -64.50 39.64 40.61
CA GLU A 384 -65.76 39.71 41.38
C GLU A 384 -65.52 40.19 42.82
N SER A 385 -64.44 39.71 43.46
CA SER A 385 -64.10 40.12 44.82
C SER A 385 -63.64 41.59 44.90
N GLU A 386 -63.00 42.12 43.86
CA GLU A 386 -62.61 43.52 43.74
C GLU A 386 -63.84 44.41 43.53
N GLN A 387 -64.75 44.03 42.63
CA GLN A 387 -65.99 44.75 42.38
C GLN A 387 -66.92 44.82 43.60
N GLN A 388 -66.97 43.76 44.42
CA GLN A 388 -67.73 43.79 45.67
C GLN A 388 -67.11 44.75 46.70
N LYS A 389 -65.78 44.84 46.77
CA LYS A 389 -65.10 45.80 47.65
C LYS A 389 -65.29 47.23 47.18
N GLU A 390 -65.22 47.50 45.87
CA GLU A 390 -65.53 48.82 45.31
C GLU A 390 -66.99 49.20 45.57
N ASN A 391 -67.96 48.29 45.36
CA ASN A 391 -69.37 48.55 45.62
C ASN A 391 -69.68 48.84 47.10
N VAL A 392 -68.95 48.21 48.03
CA VAL A 392 -69.02 48.49 49.48
C VAL A 392 -68.31 49.82 49.84
N GLN A 393 -67.34 50.28 49.03
CA GLN A 393 -66.67 51.58 49.21
C GLN A 393 -67.42 52.74 48.56
N THR A 394 -68.23 52.53 47.52
CA THR A 394 -69.09 53.58 46.91
C THR A 394 -70.27 54.02 47.77
N SER A 395 -70.50 53.42 48.96
CA SER A 395 -71.34 54.03 49.99
C SER A 395 -70.59 55.05 50.88
N LEU A 396 -69.30 55.30 50.63
CA LEU A 396 -68.48 56.30 51.33
C LEU A 396 -67.41 56.91 50.38
N GLY A 397 -67.81 57.90 49.60
CA GLY A 397 -66.92 58.99 49.14
C GLY A 397 -65.92 58.68 48.02
N ILE A 398 -66.21 59.25 46.85
CA ILE A 398 -65.33 59.46 45.69
C ILE A 398 -63.92 59.91 46.14
N VAL A 399 -62.83 59.21 45.73
CA VAL A 399 -61.48 59.77 45.40
C VAL A 399 -60.41 58.70 45.02
N VAL A 400 -60.55 57.39 45.30
CA VAL A 400 -59.37 56.48 45.24
C VAL A 400 -59.07 55.80 43.88
N VAL A 401 -59.96 55.83 42.90
CA VAL A 401 -59.88 54.94 41.70
C VAL A 401 -58.63 55.15 40.82
N ILE A 402 -57.99 56.33 40.81
CA ILE A 402 -56.84 56.59 39.93
C ILE A 402 -55.50 56.11 40.54
N ALA A 403 -55.35 56.10 41.87
CA ALA A 403 -54.09 55.72 42.53
C ALA A 403 -53.85 54.20 42.51
N SER A 404 -54.92 53.40 42.61
CA SER A 404 -54.88 51.94 42.64
C SER A 404 -54.43 51.35 41.30
N TRP A 405 -54.91 51.92 40.18
CA TRP A 405 -54.56 51.48 38.83
C TRP A 405 -53.09 51.80 38.48
N LEU A 406 -52.58 52.96 38.90
CA LEU A 406 -51.17 53.37 38.74
C LEU A 406 -50.22 52.55 39.62
N ALA A 407 -50.60 52.22 40.86
CA ALA A 407 -49.80 51.39 41.75
C ALA A 407 -49.65 49.94 41.24
N ARG A 408 -50.70 49.38 40.61
CA ARG A 408 -50.67 48.03 40.03
C ARG A 408 -49.78 47.94 38.78
N ARG A 409 -49.75 48.98 37.93
CA ARG A 409 -48.79 49.08 36.80
C ARG A 409 -47.34 49.21 37.26
N LEU A 410 -47.07 49.96 38.34
CA LEU A 410 -45.72 50.07 38.93
C LEU A 410 -45.26 48.78 39.61
N TYR A 411 -46.15 48.03 40.24
CA TYR A 411 -45.84 46.72 40.84
C TYR A 411 -45.49 45.67 39.78
N VAL A 412 -46.25 45.62 38.67
CA VAL A 412 -45.99 44.70 37.56
C VAL A 412 -44.68 45.05 36.83
N ALA A 413 -44.34 46.33 36.68
CA ALA A 413 -43.07 46.76 36.08
C ALA A 413 -41.84 46.37 36.93
N ARG A 414 -41.94 46.39 38.27
CA ARG A 414 -40.83 46.06 39.18
C ARG A 414 -40.47 44.57 39.21
N LYS A 415 -41.41 43.70 38.85
CA LYS A 415 -41.22 42.23 38.86
C LYS A 415 -40.65 41.69 37.53
N MET A 416 -40.53 42.51 36.49
CA MET A 416 -39.96 42.13 35.19
C MET A 416 -38.47 42.49 35.04
N VAL A 417 -37.87 43.21 36.00
CA VAL A 417 -36.46 43.66 35.96
C VAL A 417 -35.56 42.90 36.96
N SER A 418 -36.06 41.83 37.59
CA SER A 418 -35.28 41.01 38.53
C SER A 418 -35.25 39.55 38.17
#